data_AF-A0A382KVG7-F1
#
_entry.id   AF-A0A382KVG7-F1
#
_cell.length_a   1.000
_cell.length_b   1.000
_cell.length_c   1.000
_cell.angle_alpha   90.00
_cell.angle_beta   90.00
_cell.angle_gamma   90.00
#
_symmetry.space_group_name_H-M   'P 1'
#
loop_
_entity.id
_entity.type
_entity.pdbx_description
1 polymer ?
#
loop_
_entity_poly.entity_id
_entity_poly.type
_entity_poly.pdbx_seq_one_letter_code
_entity_poly.pdbx_strand_id
1 'polypeptide(L)'
;MKTLFRKYSHQAVSRGCLGFCFFLFSTPNLILADGGQALPGNWKKISLSKMKVRVIDGDTFDADIDRNGLFSNPEERIRLLYVDTPELSESHKGKDPKHGLPAKAFLKSALLKGKATLRVDPKNRKGNYGRLLAILEVRGYNVNLALIRHGHSYFDTRYSWPEGFRTYAMAEAHAFVKRLGIWKYKKTRKRYLLRLRKEGKTVYSARNPYFVTRIHKADEIDLFEFEGRFVRVQGKLEKFKSWEKGQSIFVWNISS
;
A
#
# COMPACT_ATOMS: atom_id res chain seq x y z
N MET A 1 -30.74 29.16 12.67
CA MET A 1 -31.49 28.94 11.40
C MET A 1 -31.57 27.43 11.18
N LYS A 2 -32.80 26.90 11.07
CA LYS A 2 -33.12 25.46 10.81
C LYS A 2 -32.54 25.06 9.43
N THR A 3 -32.08 23.82 9.18
CA THR A 3 -32.83 22.70 8.54
C THR A 3 -31.79 21.56 8.35
N LEU A 4 -31.83 20.43 9.07
CA LEU A 4 -32.53 19.14 8.80
C LEU A 4 -31.90 18.22 7.73
N PHE A 5 -31.95 16.91 8.05
CA PHE A 5 -31.74 15.66 7.27
C PHE A 5 -30.47 14.86 7.64
N ARG A 6 -30.51 13.56 7.99
CA ARG A 6 -31.57 12.60 8.40
C ARG A 6 -30.85 11.38 9.01
N LYS A 7 -31.41 10.86 10.10
CA LYS A 7 -30.98 9.63 10.79
C LYS A 7 -31.12 8.40 9.87
N TYR A 8 -30.20 7.44 10.01
CA TYR A 8 -30.56 6.03 10.06
C TYR A 8 -29.97 5.42 11.33
N SER A 9 -30.86 5.28 12.31
CA SER A 9 -30.72 4.46 13.51
C SER A 9 -31.25 3.07 13.19
N HIS A 10 -30.43 2.04 13.41
CA HIS A 10 -30.93 0.75 13.86
C HIS A 10 -30.20 0.40 15.15
N GLN A 11 -30.89 0.63 16.27
CA GLN A 11 -30.69 -0.13 17.48
C GLN A 11 -31.43 -1.46 17.30
N ALA A 12 -30.76 -2.55 17.66
CA ALA A 12 -31.43 -3.75 18.15
C ALA A 12 -30.76 -4.09 19.48
N VAL A 13 -31.57 -4.09 20.53
CA VAL A 13 -31.22 -4.45 21.91
C VAL A 13 -31.57 -5.93 22.09
N SER A 14 -30.70 -6.71 22.72
CA SER A 14 -31.02 -7.49 23.94
C SER A 14 -29.92 -8.50 24.28
N ARG A 15 -29.76 -8.69 25.59
CA ARG A 15 -28.83 -9.60 26.26
C ARG A 15 -29.33 -11.04 26.16
N GLY A 16 -28.41 -11.99 26.05
CA GLY A 16 -28.65 -13.42 26.30
C GLY A 16 -27.33 -14.19 26.28
N CYS A 17 -26.91 -14.69 27.44
CA CYS A 17 -25.81 -15.64 27.55
C CYS A 17 -26.18 -16.96 26.86
N LEU A 18 -25.28 -17.49 26.03
CA LEU A 18 -24.92 -18.92 25.95
C LEU A 18 -23.81 -19.07 24.91
N GLY A 19 -22.79 -19.85 25.27
CA GLY A 19 -21.55 -19.94 24.54
C GLY A 19 -21.71 -20.48 23.13
N PHE A 20 -20.95 -19.91 22.20
CA PHE A 20 -20.33 -20.63 21.10
C PHE A 20 -19.10 -19.83 20.72
N CYS A 21 -17.93 -20.37 21.07
CA CYS A 21 -16.64 -19.83 20.67
C CYS A 21 -16.49 -20.08 19.17
N PHE A 22 -17.09 -19.22 18.35
CA PHE A 22 -16.80 -19.18 16.92
C PHE A 22 -15.37 -18.67 16.77
N PHE A 23 -14.42 -19.59 16.70
CA PHE A 23 -13.16 -19.35 16.01
C PHE A 23 -13.53 -18.93 14.58
N LEU A 24 -13.58 -17.62 14.36
CA LEU A 24 -13.57 -17.05 13.02
C LEU A 24 -12.23 -17.41 12.40
N PHE A 25 -12.15 -18.59 11.79
CA PHE A 25 -11.16 -18.87 10.77
C PHE A 25 -11.36 -17.80 9.71
N SER A 26 -10.46 -16.81 9.72
CA SER A 26 -10.38 -15.79 8.67
C SER A 26 -10.23 -16.52 7.34
N THR A 27 -11.34 -16.65 6.59
CA THR A 27 -11.30 -17.20 5.24
C THR A 27 -10.36 -16.31 4.42
N PRO A 28 -9.35 -16.86 3.71
CA PRO A 28 -8.35 -16.07 2.97
C PRO A 28 -8.90 -15.32 1.75
N ASN A 29 -10.23 -15.29 1.57
CA ASN A 29 -10.91 -14.64 0.45
C ASN A 29 -10.92 -13.11 0.55
N LEU A 30 -10.65 -12.53 1.72
CA LEU A 30 -10.72 -11.07 1.95
C LEU A 30 -9.37 -10.33 1.80
N ILE A 31 -8.51 -10.73 0.86
CA ILE A 31 -7.23 -10.00 0.60
C ILE A 31 -7.35 -9.03 -0.57
N LEU A 32 -8.33 -9.23 -1.45
CA LEU A 32 -8.34 -8.62 -2.77
C LEU A 32 -9.52 -7.67 -3.01
N ALA A 33 -10.62 -7.78 -2.27
CA ALA A 33 -11.80 -6.96 -2.49
C ALA A 33 -11.68 -5.59 -1.81
N ASP A 34 -11.24 -4.55 -2.53
CA ASP A 34 -11.78 -3.20 -2.38
C ASP A 34 -11.44 -2.29 -3.58
N GLY A 35 -12.34 -1.35 -3.88
CA GLY A 35 -12.38 -0.55 -5.12
C GLY A 35 -11.20 0.41 -5.36
N GLY A 36 -11.05 0.80 -6.63
CA GLY A 36 -10.06 1.79 -7.10
C GLY A 36 -8.71 1.19 -7.50
N GLN A 37 -8.67 0.11 -8.28
CA GLN A 37 -7.41 -0.50 -8.68
C GLN A 37 -6.62 0.35 -9.70
N ALA A 38 -5.31 0.50 -9.49
CA ALA A 38 -4.42 1.20 -10.41
C ALA A 38 -3.71 0.20 -11.36
N LEU A 39 -4.43 -0.29 -12.37
CA LEU A 39 -3.89 -1.21 -13.39
C LEU A 39 -3.78 -0.50 -14.76
N PRO A 40 -2.59 -0.41 -15.37
CA PRO A 40 -2.38 0.32 -16.63
C PRO A 40 -2.88 -0.46 -17.84
N GLY A 41 -3.82 0.10 -18.61
CA GLY A 41 -4.53 -0.60 -19.70
C GLY A 41 -3.66 -1.00 -20.89
N ASN A 42 -2.64 -0.20 -21.21
CA ASN A 42 -1.77 -0.35 -22.38
C ASN A 42 -0.50 -1.19 -22.15
N TRP A 43 -0.31 -1.74 -20.95
CA TRP A 43 0.88 -2.52 -20.63
C TRP A 43 0.77 -3.96 -21.14
N LYS A 44 1.91 -4.53 -21.54
CA LYS A 44 1.99 -5.91 -22.01
C LYS A 44 1.60 -6.86 -20.88
N LYS A 45 0.66 -7.76 -21.16
CA LYS A 45 0.23 -8.80 -20.22
C LYS A 45 1.00 -10.09 -20.47
N ILE A 46 1.60 -10.65 -19.42
CA ILE A 46 2.25 -11.97 -19.44
C ILE A 46 1.53 -12.85 -18.44
N SER A 47 0.81 -13.86 -18.93
CA SER A 47 0.13 -14.82 -18.08
C SER A 47 1.15 -15.77 -17.44
N LEU A 48 1.09 -15.91 -16.11
CA LEU A 48 1.90 -16.87 -15.35
C LEU A 48 1.21 -18.23 -15.18
N SER A 49 0.11 -18.45 -15.89
CA SER A 49 -0.62 -19.71 -15.81
C SER A 49 0.27 -20.89 -16.22
N LYS A 50 0.32 -21.92 -15.37
CA LYS A 50 1.14 -23.13 -15.52
C LYS A 50 2.67 -22.91 -15.44
N MET A 51 3.12 -21.70 -15.10
CA MET A 51 4.55 -21.43 -14.89
C MET A 51 4.98 -21.80 -13.48
N LYS A 52 6.22 -22.26 -13.33
CA LYS A 52 6.85 -22.46 -12.02
C LYS A 52 7.19 -21.10 -11.42
N VAL A 53 6.84 -20.90 -10.15
CA VAL A 53 7.10 -19.65 -9.43
C VAL A 53 7.84 -19.92 -8.12
N ARG A 54 8.80 -19.06 -7.77
CA ARG A 54 9.55 -19.14 -6.52
C ARG A 54 9.63 -17.77 -5.86
N VAL A 55 8.97 -17.61 -4.72
CA VAL A 55 8.97 -16.33 -3.99
C VAL A 55 10.28 -16.14 -3.23
N ILE A 56 10.99 -15.04 -3.52
CA ILE A 56 12.28 -14.71 -2.92
C ILE A 56 12.07 -13.88 -1.66
N ASP A 57 11.35 -12.76 -1.76
CA ASP A 57 10.98 -11.87 -0.65
C ASP A 57 9.56 -11.31 -0.86
N GLY A 58 9.21 -10.18 -0.24
CA GLY A 58 7.85 -9.61 -0.30
C GLY A 58 7.54 -8.85 -1.59
N ASP A 59 8.54 -8.51 -2.41
CA ASP A 59 8.38 -7.77 -3.66
C ASP A 59 9.13 -8.39 -4.85
N THR A 60 9.80 -9.52 -4.62
CA THR A 60 10.62 -10.20 -5.62
C THR A 60 10.28 -11.69 -5.65
N PHE A 61 10.06 -12.21 -6.85
CA PHE A 61 9.87 -13.64 -7.09
C PHE A 61 10.47 -14.04 -8.44
N ASP A 62 10.85 -15.30 -8.58
CA ASP A 62 11.25 -15.86 -9.86
C ASP A 62 10.03 -16.53 -10.54
N ALA A 63 9.92 -16.39 -11.86
CA ALA A 63 8.92 -17.05 -12.70
C ALA A 63 9.59 -17.64 -13.94
N ASP A 64 9.32 -18.92 -14.22
CA ASP A 64 9.83 -19.65 -15.38
C ASP A 64 9.06 -19.21 -16.64
N ILE A 65 9.41 -18.03 -17.16
CA ILE A 65 8.76 -17.41 -18.32
C ILE A 65 9.11 -18.19 -19.59
N ASP A 66 10.33 -18.72 -19.66
CA ASP A 66 10.88 -19.42 -20.82
C ASP A 66 10.47 -20.90 -20.86
N ARG A 67 9.82 -21.41 -19.78
CA ARG A 67 9.27 -22.76 -19.63
C ARG A 67 10.31 -23.87 -19.73
N ASN A 68 11.52 -23.60 -19.28
CA ASN A 68 12.63 -24.55 -19.30
C ASN A 68 12.82 -25.25 -17.94
N GLY A 69 12.00 -24.93 -16.93
CA GLY A 69 12.04 -25.52 -15.59
C GLY A 69 13.12 -24.94 -14.66
N LEU A 70 13.96 -24.05 -15.17
CA LEU A 70 15.08 -23.39 -14.50
C LEU A 70 14.76 -21.91 -14.27
N PHE A 71 15.62 -21.24 -13.49
CA PHE A 71 15.61 -19.79 -13.34
C PHE A 71 17.00 -19.30 -13.75
N SER A 72 17.25 -19.28 -15.05
CA SER A 72 18.56 -19.06 -15.66
C SER A 72 18.72 -17.64 -16.23
N ASN A 73 17.62 -16.94 -16.48
CA ASN A 73 17.63 -15.62 -17.10
C ASN A 73 17.30 -14.52 -16.06
N PRO A 74 18.03 -13.40 -16.03
CA PRO A 74 17.69 -12.26 -15.19
C PRO A 74 16.23 -11.77 -15.34
N GLU A 75 15.64 -11.87 -16.53
CA GLU A 75 14.24 -11.48 -16.77
C GLU A 75 13.21 -12.41 -16.09
N GLU A 76 13.62 -13.60 -15.65
CA GLU A 76 12.79 -14.50 -14.85
C GLU A 76 12.70 -14.04 -13.39
N ARG A 77 13.59 -13.15 -12.94
CA ARG A 77 13.48 -12.48 -11.64
C ARG A 77 12.59 -11.25 -11.76
N ILE A 78 11.38 -11.36 -11.24
CA ILE A 78 10.38 -10.30 -11.24
C ILE A 78 10.57 -9.41 -10.01
N ARG A 79 10.71 -8.10 -10.22
CA ARG A 79 10.63 -7.08 -9.18
C ARG A 79 9.32 -6.34 -9.33
N LEU A 80 8.51 -6.37 -8.27
CA LEU A 80 7.24 -5.65 -8.23
C LEU A 80 7.49 -4.14 -8.17
N LEU A 81 6.81 -3.42 -9.06
CA LEU A 81 6.81 -1.97 -9.10
C LEU A 81 6.05 -1.36 -7.90
N TYR A 82 6.41 -0.14 -7.53
CA TYR A 82 5.74 0.66 -6.50
C TYR A 82 5.88 0.17 -5.06
N VAL A 83 6.58 -0.95 -4.87
CA VAL A 83 6.81 -1.56 -3.56
C VAL A 83 8.30 -1.78 -3.31
N ASP A 84 8.67 -1.60 -2.05
CA ASP A 84 9.93 -2.01 -1.47
C ASP A 84 9.68 -2.58 -0.07
N THR A 85 9.65 -3.90 0.01
CA THR A 85 9.36 -4.64 1.22
C THR A 85 10.61 -4.74 2.13
N PRO A 86 10.44 -5.02 3.43
CA PRO A 86 11.56 -5.21 4.34
C PRO A 86 12.41 -6.42 3.94
N GLU A 87 13.73 -6.23 3.96
CA GLU A 87 14.71 -7.20 3.47
C GLU A 87 14.82 -8.41 4.41
N LEU A 88 14.84 -9.62 3.85
CA LEU A 88 14.96 -10.87 4.62
C LEU A 88 16.40 -11.24 4.96
N SER A 89 17.35 -10.78 4.15
CA SER A 89 18.79 -10.95 4.31
C SER A 89 19.48 -9.61 4.56
N GLU A 90 20.77 -9.66 4.93
CA GLU A 90 21.55 -8.44 5.14
C GLU A 90 21.68 -7.65 3.83
N SER A 91 21.55 -6.33 3.92
CA SER A 91 21.65 -5.40 2.79
C SER A 91 22.04 -4.00 3.29
N HIS A 92 22.27 -3.06 2.38
CA HIS A 92 22.50 -1.66 2.74
C HIS A 92 21.34 -1.00 3.50
N LYS A 93 20.12 -1.58 3.47
CA LYS A 93 18.94 -1.10 4.23
C LYS A 93 18.80 -1.77 5.59
N GLY A 94 19.67 -2.73 5.90
CA GLY A 94 19.59 -3.63 7.04
C GLY A 94 18.56 -4.75 6.85
N LYS A 95 18.73 -5.82 7.63
CA LYS A 95 17.82 -6.97 7.69
C LYS A 95 16.60 -6.68 8.58
N ASP A 96 15.38 -7.04 8.14
CA ASP A 96 14.15 -6.96 8.93
C ASP A 96 13.18 -8.13 8.66
N PRO A 97 13.50 -9.35 9.17
CA PRO A 97 12.70 -10.53 8.93
C PRO A 97 11.31 -10.43 9.58
N LYS A 98 11.20 -9.67 10.68
CA LYS A 98 9.95 -9.47 11.43
C LYS A 98 8.83 -8.92 10.54
N HIS A 99 9.16 -8.02 9.62
CA HIS A 99 8.18 -7.46 8.68
C HIS A 99 8.33 -8.02 7.26
N GLY A 100 9.51 -8.52 6.88
CA GLY A 100 9.75 -9.15 5.58
C GLY A 100 9.07 -10.51 5.42
N LEU A 101 9.03 -11.36 6.47
CA LEU A 101 8.40 -12.68 6.40
C LEU A 101 6.88 -12.57 6.15
N PRO A 102 6.12 -11.69 6.84
CA PRO A 102 4.73 -11.42 6.50
C PRO A 102 4.52 -10.94 5.05
N ALA A 103 5.39 -10.08 4.53
CA ALA A 103 5.29 -9.60 3.15
C ALA A 103 5.52 -10.73 2.14
N LYS A 104 6.54 -11.57 2.36
CA LYS A 104 6.79 -12.77 1.55
C LYS A 104 5.62 -13.75 1.60
N ALA A 105 5.05 -13.98 2.78
CA ALA A 105 3.88 -14.84 2.95
C ALA A 105 2.65 -14.30 2.20
N PHE A 106 2.44 -12.97 2.25
CA PHE A 106 1.38 -12.30 1.50
C PHE A 106 1.53 -12.53 -0.01
N LEU A 107 2.72 -12.27 -0.57
CA LEU A 107 2.99 -12.48 -2.00
C LEU A 107 2.81 -13.96 -2.39
N LYS A 108 3.34 -14.89 -1.59
CA LYS A 108 3.16 -16.32 -1.79
C LYS A 108 1.67 -16.71 -1.81
N SER A 109 0.89 -16.23 -0.84
CA SER A 109 -0.55 -16.49 -0.79
C SER A 109 -1.29 -15.95 -2.00
N ALA A 110 -0.95 -14.74 -2.47
CA ALA A 110 -1.54 -14.16 -3.67
C ALA A 110 -1.26 -15.02 -4.90
N LEU A 111 0.00 -15.43 -5.13
CA LEU A 111 0.38 -16.26 -6.28
C LEU A 111 -0.30 -17.64 -6.27
N LEU A 112 -0.52 -18.23 -5.10
CA LEU A 112 -1.23 -19.52 -4.96
C LEU A 112 -2.72 -19.45 -5.32
N LYS A 113 -3.34 -18.27 -5.36
CA LYS A 113 -4.75 -18.12 -5.75
C LYS A 113 -4.99 -18.34 -7.26
N GLY A 114 -3.94 -18.43 -8.07
CA GLY A 114 -4.02 -18.66 -9.51
C GLY A 114 -4.53 -17.45 -10.31
N LYS A 115 -4.57 -17.58 -11.65
CA LYS A 115 -4.87 -16.49 -12.59
C LYS A 115 -3.94 -15.27 -12.39
N ALA A 116 -2.65 -15.54 -12.19
CA ALA A 116 -1.62 -14.51 -12.07
C ALA A 116 -1.19 -14.01 -13.46
N THR A 117 -1.13 -12.70 -13.62
CA THR A 117 -0.71 -12.00 -14.84
C THR A 117 0.23 -10.87 -14.44
N LEU A 118 1.38 -10.79 -15.11
CA LEU A 118 2.25 -9.63 -15.02
C LEU A 118 1.79 -8.59 -16.02
N ARG A 119 1.72 -7.33 -15.58
CA ARG A 119 1.66 -6.16 -16.46
C ARG A 119 3.03 -5.52 -16.51
N VAL A 120 3.58 -5.41 -17.71
CA VAL A 120 4.93 -4.91 -17.97
C VAL A 120 4.85 -3.71 -18.90
N ASP A 121 5.50 -2.62 -18.51
CA ASP A 121 5.65 -1.45 -19.38
C ASP A 121 6.58 -1.82 -20.55
N PRO A 122 6.12 -1.77 -21.82
CA PRO A 122 6.98 -2.08 -22.96
C PRO A 122 8.17 -1.11 -23.09
N LYS A 123 8.05 0.12 -22.57
CA LYS A 123 9.09 1.15 -22.65
C LYS A 123 10.13 1.05 -21.52
N ASN A 124 9.73 0.52 -20.36
CA ASN A 124 10.59 0.47 -19.18
C ASN A 124 10.41 -0.84 -18.40
N ARG A 125 10.88 -1.94 -18.99
CA ARG A 125 10.70 -3.28 -18.43
C ARG A 125 11.85 -3.79 -17.56
N LYS A 126 13.05 -3.19 -17.64
CA LYS A 126 14.26 -3.72 -16.98
C LYS A 126 14.64 -2.86 -15.78
N GLY A 127 14.67 -3.49 -14.62
CA GLY A 127 15.23 -2.93 -13.40
C GLY A 127 16.72 -3.21 -13.28
N ASN A 128 17.26 -2.90 -12.11
CA ASN A 128 18.66 -3.20 -11.78
C ASN A 128 18.93 -4.70 -11.94
N TYR A 129 20.13 -5.04 -12.44
CA TYR A 129 20.57 -6.41 -12.68
C TYR A 129 19.72 -7.18 -13.72
N GLY A 130 18.99 -6.47 -14.59
CA GLY A 130 18.19 -7.10 -15.65
C GLY A 130 16.86 -7.69 -15.20
N ARG A 131 16.44 -7.47 -13.94
CA ARG A 131 15.16 -7.95 -13.39
C ARG A 131 13.99 -7.40 -14.18
N LEU A 132 12.95 -8.20 -14.39
CA LEU A 132 11.72 -7.74 -15.03
C LEU A 132 10.89 -6.91 -14.03
N LEU A 133 10.58 -5.67 -14.39
CA LEU A 133 9.70 -4.79 -13.62
C LEU A 133 8.25 -5.03 -13.99
N ALA A 134 7.40 -5.28 -13.00
CA ALA A 134 5.99 -5.56 -13.27
C ALA A 134 5.02 -5.14 -12.16
N ILE A 135 3.77 -4.94 -12.55
CA ILE A 135 2.62 -5.00 -11.65
C ILE A 135 2.07 -6.42 -11.72
N LEU A 136 1.90 -7.07 -10.56
CA LEU A 136 1.29 -8.38 -10.47
C LEU A 136 -0.23 -8.23 -10.29
N GLU A 137 -0.99 -8.76 -11.25
CA GLU A 137 -2.43 -8.87 -11.23
C GLU A 137 -2.81 -10.33 -10.92
N VAL A 138 -3.61 -10.58 -9.88
CA VAL A 138 -4.11 -11.92 -9.54
C VAL A 138 -5.62 -11.88 -9.48
N ARG A 139 -6.30 -12.67 -10.32
CA ARG A 139 -7.78 -12.69 -10.43
C ARG A 139 -8.38 -11.28 -10.65
N GLY A 140 -7.70 -10.44 -11.43
CA GLY A 140 -8.15 -9.07 -11.68
C GLY A 140 -7.81 -8.07 -10.58
N TYR A 141 -6.92 -8.43 -9.63
CA TYR A 141 -6.55 -7.56 -8.50
C TYR A 141 -5.06 -7.20 -8.49
N ASN A 142 -4.78 -5.91 -8.33
CA ASN A 142 -3.41 -5.39 -8.18
C ASN A 142 -2.77 -5.77 -6.83
N VAL A 143 -1.85 -6.73 -6.85
CA VAL A 143 -1.13 -7.22 -5.65
C VAL A 143 -0.15 -6.18 -5.11
N ASN A 144 0.48 -5.38 -5.96
CA ASN A 144 1.43 -4.34 -5.56
C ASN A 144 0.74 -3.26 -4.71
N LEU A 145 -0.44 -2.82 -5.15
CA LEU A 145 -1.28 -1.89 -4.39
C LEU A 145 -1.73 -2.50 -3.06
N ALA A 146 -2.08 -3.80 -3.06
CA ALA A 146 -2.50 -4.51 -1.86
C ALA A 146 -1.36 -4.64 -0.83
N LEU A 147 -0.12 -4.87 -1.26
CA LEU A 147 1.06 -4.88 -0.38
C LEU A 147 1.21 -3.55 0.39
N ILE A 148 0.98 -2.42 -0.29
CA ILE A 148 1.04 -1.09 0.33
C ILE A 148 -0.13 -0.89 1.29
N ARG A 149 -1.36 -1.19 0.84
CA ARG A 149 -2.58 -1.01 1.64
C ARG A 149 -2.56 -1.81 2.95
N HIS A 150 -1.95 -2.99 2.95
CA HIS A 150 -1.79 -3.83 4.14
C HIS A 150 -0.53 -3.49 4.97
N GLY A 151 0.24 -2.48 4.57
CA GLY A 151 1.44 -2.02 5.28
C GLY A 151 2.63 -2.98 5.18
N HIS A 152 2.65 -3.88 4.20
CA HIS A 152 3.83 -4.71 3.90
C HIS A 152 4.92 -3.91 3.20
N SER A 153 4.56 -2.80 2.56
CA SER A 153 5.49 -1.88 1.92
C SER A 153 5.05 -0.42 2.07
N TYR A 154 6.02 0.48 1.93
CA TYR A 154 5.76 1.90 1.69
C TYR A 154 5.59 2.12 0.17
N PHE A 155 5.03 3.25 -0.25
CA PHE A 155 4.88 3.53 -1.68
C PHE A 155 6.22 4.00 -2.28
N ASP A 156 6.79 3.21 -3.19
CA ASP A 156 8.15 3.41 -3.71
C ASP A 156 8.17 3.69 -5.24
N THR A 157 8.44 4.93 -5.64
CA THR A 157 8.42 5.35 -7.05
C THR A 157 9.79 5.36 -7.73
N ARG A 158 10.73 4.51 -7.29
CA ARG A 158 12.14 4.59 -7.75
C ARG A 158 12.35 4.34 -9.24
N TYR A 159 11.46 3.58 -9.89
CA TYR A 159 11.57 3.21 -11.30
C TYR A 159 10.66 4.03 -12.21
N SER A 160 9.49 4.41 -11.72
CA SER A 160 8.51 5.22 -12.45
C SER A 160 7.43 5.76 -11.51
N TRP A 161 6.69 6.75 -11.99
CA TRP A 161 5.46 7.24 -11.37
C TRP A 161 4.26 6.51 -12.00
N PRO A 162 3.35 5.91 -11.22
CA PRO A 162 2.13 5.31 -11.77
C PRO A 162 1.13 6.38 -12.18
N GLU A 163 0.36 6.11 -13.24
CA GLU A 163 -0.82 6.92 -13.62
C GLU A 163 -1.81 7.03 -12.44
N GLY A 164 -2.05 5.92 -11.74
CA GLY A 164 -2.86 5.87 -10.52
C GLY A 164 -2.13 6.34 -9.26
N PHE A 165 -1.24 7.34 -9.33
CA PHE A 165 -0.43 7.81 -8.19
C PHE A 165 -1.24 8.04 -6.92
N ARG A 166 -2.35 8.77 -7.03
CA ARG A 166 -3.24 9.09 -5.90
C ARG A 166 -3.69 7.82 -5.17
N THR A 167 -4.06 6.78 -5.92
CA THR A 167 -4.50 5.50 -5.36
C THR A 167 -3.43 4.85 -4.51
N TYR A 168 -2.19 4.78 -5.01
CA TYR A 168 -1.07 4.22 -4.26
C TYR A 168 -0.73 5.04 -3.02
N ALA A 169 -0.72 6.36 -3.13
CA ALA A 169 -0.46 7.25 -2.01
C ALA A 169 -1.55 7.16 -0.93
N MET A 170 -2.83 7.05 -1.33
CA MET A 170 -3.94 6.81 -0.41
C MET A 170 -3.87 5.43 0.26
N ALA A 171 -3.37 4.40 -0.44
CA ALA A 171 -3.17 3.07 0.15
C ALA A 171 -2.09 3.10 1.25
N GLU A 172 -0.99 3.83 1.04
CA GLU A 172 0.02 4.02 2.08
C GLU A 172 -0.55 4.81 3.26
N ALA A 173 -1.26 5.91 2.99
CA ALA A 173 -1.91 6.71 4.02
C ALA A 173 -2.88 5.86 4.86
N HIS A 174 -3.66 5.00 4.21
CA HIS A 174 -4.53 4.02 4.88
C HIS A 174 -3.75 3.11 5.83
N ALA A 175 -2.70 2.44 5.33
CA ALA A 175 -1.89 1.53 6.14
C ALA A 175 -1.23 2.24 7.33
N PHE A 176 -0.77 3.48 7.10
CA PHE A 176 -0.20 4.35 8.11
C PHE A 176 -1.23 4.65 9.22
N VAL A 177 -2.36 5.23 8.85
CA VAL A 177 -3.50 5.60 9.72
C VAL A 177 -3.98 4.39 10.54
N LYS A 178 -4.14 3.22 9.90
CA LYS A 178 -4.60 1.98 10.54
C LYS A 178 -3.52 1.23 11.34
N ARG A 179 -2.27 1.72 11.36
CA ARG A 179 -1.13 1.07 12.04
C ARG A 179 -0.90 -0.37 11.57
N LEU A 180 -0.89 -0.59 10.26
CA LEU A 180 -0.68 -1.91 9.66
C LEU A 180 0.79 -2.18 9.34
N GLY A 181 1.20 -3.45 9.39
CA GLY A 181 2.53 -3.92 9.00
C GLY A 181 3.68 -3.07 9.57
N ILE A 182 4.51 -2.50 8.69
CA ILE A 182 5.66 -1.65 9.06
C ILE A 182 5.27 -0.40 9.86
N TRP A 183 4.01 0.02 9.81
CA TRP A 183 3.47 1.19 10.51
C TRP A 183 2.90 0.88 11.90
N LYS A 184 2.86 -0.40 12.30
CA LYS A 184 2.20 -0.87 13.53
C LYS A 184 2.82 -0.31 14.81
N TYR A 185 4.14 -0.40 14.93
CA TYR A 185 4.86 -0.06 16.16
C TYR A 185 5.56 1.29 16.04
N LYS A 186 5.53 2.09 17.12
CA LYS A 186 6.15 3.43 17.17
C LYS A 186 7.62 3.43 16.73
N LYS A 187 8.42 2.46 17.21
CA LYS A 187 9.85 2.33 16.87
C LYS A 187 10.06 2.07 15.37
N THR A 188 9.37 1.06 14.83
CA THR A 188 9.44 0.70 13.40
C THR A 188 9.00 1.87 12.52
N ARG A 189 7.87 2.49 12.86
CA ARG A 189 7.31 3.65 12.17
C ARG A 189 8.27 4.83 12.14
N LYS A 190 8.85 5.20 13.29
CA LYS A 190 9.87 6.27 13.38
C LYS A 190 11.06 5.96 12.48
N ARG A 191 11.57 4.71 12.51
CA ARG A 191 12.69 4.28 11.67
C ARG A 191 12.39 4.43 10.17
N TYR A 192 11.24 3.95 9.70
CA TYR A 192 10.86 4.08 8.29
C TYR A 192 10.68 5.54 7.88
N LEU A 193 9.98 6.35 8.68
CA LEU A 193 9.80 7.78 8.38
C LEU A 193 11.13 8.53 8.27
N LEU A 194 12.08 8.27 9.18
CA LEU A 194 13.42 8.88 9.10
C LEU A 194 14.15 8.47 7.83
N ARG A 195 14.11 7.18 7.46
CA ARG A 195 14.72 6.69 6.23
C ARG A 195 14.08 7.31 4.99
N LEU A 196 12.75 7.29 4.88
CA LEU A 196 12.03 7.85 3.74
C LEU A 196 12.25 9.35 3.59
N ARG A 197 12.39 10.08 4.71
CA ARG A 197 12.75 11.50 4.69
C ARG A 197 14.15 11.71 4.13
N LYS A 198 15.14 10.91 4.56
CA LYS A 198 16.52 10.96 4.05
C LYS A 198 16.57 10.63 2.55
N GLU A 199 15.77 9.68 2.09
CA GLU A 199 15.70 9.26 0.68
C GLU A 199 14.83 10.19 -0.18
N GLY A 200 14.12 11.16 0.41
CA GLY A 200 13.19 12.03 -0.31
C GLY A 200 11.96 11.31 -0.88
N LYS A 201 11.55 10.19 -0.28
CA LYS A 201 10.49 9.28 -0.75
C LYS A 201 9.18 9.38 0.03
N THR A 202 9.03 10.37 0.89
CA THR A 202 7.75 10.60 1.57
C THR A 202 6.74 11.22 0.61
N VAL A 203 5.44 11.01 0.84
CA VAL A 203 4.38 11.80 0.20
C VAL A 203 4.53 13.32 0.42
N TYR A 204 5.31 13.75 1.43
CA TYR A 204 5.65 15.15 1.71
C TYR A 204 6.92 15.64 1.00
N SER A 205 7.44 14.89 0.02
CA SER A 205 8.63 15.28 -0.73
C SER A 205 8.28 16.39 -1.73
N ALA A 206 9.14 17.40 -1.87
CA ALA A 206 8.99 18.43 -2.92
C ALA A 206 9.04 17.84 -4.35
N ARG A 207 9.52 16.59 -4.49
CA ARG A 207 9.52 15.85 -5.76
C ARG A 207 8.16 15.19 -6.07
N ASN A 208 7.23 15.14 -5.11
CA ASN A 208 5.90 14.58 -5.32
C ASN A 208 5.01 15.63 -6.01
N PRO A 209 4.48 15.37 -7.23
CA PRO A 209 3.66 16.35 -7.95
C PRO A 209 2.31 16.67 -7.27
N TYR A 210 1.85 15.80 -6.37
CA TYR A 210 0.63 16.01 -5.59
C TYR A 210 0.90 16.66 -4.23
N PHE A 211 2.14 16.98 -3.92
CA PHE A 211 2.50 17.64 -2.68
C PHE A 211 2.51 19.15 -2.83
N VAL A 212 1.67 19.82 -2.04
CA VAL A 212 1.63 21.27 -1.97
C VAL A 212 2.75 21.72 -1.04
N THR A 213 3.80 22.30 -1.62
CA THR A 213 5.00 22.74 -0.90
C THR A 213 4.74 23.95 -0.01
N ARG A 214 3.82 24.83 -0.43
CA ARG A 214 3.38 25.98 0.36
C ARG A 214 2.70 25.51 1.64
N ILE A 215 3.08 26.14 2.75
CA ILE A 215 2.42 25.92 4.03
C ILE A 215 1.20 26.83 4.08
N HIS A 216 0.04 26.25 4.38
CA HIS A 216 -1.21 26.97 4.56
C HIS A 216 -1.54 27.09 6.05
N LYS A 217 -2.18 28.18 6.45
CA LYS A 217 -2.71 28.28 7.80
C LYS A 217 -3.95 27.39 7.94
N ALA A 218 -4.05 26.67 9.05
CA ALA A 218 -5.08 25.65 9.24
C ALA A 218 -6.51 26.21 9.38
N ASP A 219 -6.63 27.46 9.81
CA ASP A 219 -7.85 28.25 9.98
C ASP A 219 -8.31 28.97 8.69
N GLU A 220 -7.43 29.11 7.71
CA GLU A 220 -7.71 29.84 6.46
C GLU A 220 -7.85 28.92 5.23
N ILE A 221 -7.45 27.64 5.34
CA ILE A 221 -7.41 26.73 4.20
C ILE A 221 -8.79 26.16 3.85
N ASP A 222 -9.22 26.33 2.60
CA ASP A 222 -10.29 25.51 2.03
C ASP A 222 -9.71 24.15 1.57
N LEU A 223 -10.05 23.08 2.30
CA LEU A 223 -9.57 21.74 1.99
C LEU A 223 -10.14 21.18 0.69
N PHE A 224 -11.28 21.71 0.19
CA PHE A 224 -11.87 21.27 -1.08
C PHE A 224 -10.99 21.65 -2.28
N GLU A 225 -10.33 22.82 -2.24
CA GLU A 225 -9.40 23.26 -3.30
C GLU A 225 -8.19 22.33 -3.46
N PHE A 226 -7.86 21.58 -2.41
CA PHE A 226 -6.74 20.65 -2.38
C PHE A 226 -7.19 19.19 -2.36
N GLU A 227 -8.41 18.90 -2.79
CA GLU A 227 -8.92 17.54 -2.81
C GLU A 227 -7.97 16.60 -3.56
N GLY A 228 -7.55 15.53 -2.88
CA GLY A 228 -6.62 14.55 -3.45
C GLY A 228 -5.14 14.97 -3.50
N ARG A 229 -4.78 16.11 -2.91
CA ARG A 229 -3.39 16.56 -2.74
C ARG A 229 -2.91 16.38 -1.30
N PHE A 230 -1.59 16.31 -1.11
CA PHE A 230 -0.96 16.32 0.21
C PHE A 230 -0.59 17.75 0.57
N VAL A 231 -1.22 18.31 1.61
CA VAL A 231 -1.01 19.70 2.01
C VAL A 231 -0.34 19.78 3.38
N ARG A 232 0.59 20.71 3.55
CA ARG A 232 1.10 21.10 4.87
C ARG A 232 0.27 22.24 5.42
N VAL A 233 -0.33 22.01 6.59
CA VAL A 233 -1.02 23.04 7.35
C VAL A 233 -0.23 23.40 8.61
N GLN A 234 -0.23 24.67 8.97
CA GLN A 234 0.33 25.21 10.20
C GLN A 234 -0.80 25.81 11.03
N GLY A 235 -0.88 25.43 12.30
CA GLY A 235 -1.89 25.93 13.22
C GLY A 235 -1.65 25.42 14.63
N LYS A 236 -2.38 25.97 15.60
CA LYS A 236 -2.36 25.50 16.98
C LYS A 236 -3.32 24.31 17.12
N LEU A 237 -2.80 23.18 17.61
CA LEU A 237 -3.60 21.98 17.83
C LEU A 237 -4.43 22.15 19.10
N GLU A 238 -5.74 22.42 18.99
CA GLU A 238 -6.58 22.68 20.17
C GLU A 238 -7.13 21.41 20.82
N LYS A 239 -7.63 20.47 20.02
CA LYS A 239 -8.14 19.17 20.50
C LYS A 239 -7.75 18.04 19.57
N PHE A 240 -7.21 16.97 20.16
CA PHE A 240 -6.97 15.70 19.47
C PHE A 240 -8.13 14.76 19.77
N LYS A 241 -8.94 14.41 18.76
CA LYS A 241 -9.98 13.38 18.88
C LYS A 241 -9.66 12.22 17.96
N SER A 242 -9.06 11.15 18.52
CA SER A 242 -8.91 9.88 17.81
C SER A 242 -10.26 9.18 17.77
N TRP A 243 -10.75 8.83 16.59
CA TRP A 243 -11.85 7.88 16.48
C TRP A 243 -11.32 6.47 16.35
N GLU A 244 -12.07 5.49 16.87
CA GLU A 244 -11.82 4.09 16.58
C GLU A 244 -11.85 3.87 15.07
N LYS A 245 -10.96 3.00 14.57
CA LYS A 245 -10.64 2.78 13.15
C LYS A 245 -9.62 3.75 12.55
N GLY A 246 -8.79 4.40 13.36
CA GLY A 246 -7.50 4.99 12.93
C GLY A 246 -7.60 6.32 12.19
N GLN A 247 -8.80 6.81 11.88
CA GLN A 247 -9.00 8.16 11.34
C GLN A 247 -8.69 9.20 12.44
N SER A 248 -7.77 10.10 12.14
CA SER A 248 -7.55 11.32 12.92
C SER A 248 -8.11 12.49 12.12
N ILE A 249 -9.16 13.12 12.62
CA ILE A 249 -9.58 14.44 12.15
C ILE A 249 -8.92 15.45 13.08
N PHE A 250 -8.14 16.36 12.52
CA PHE A 250 -7.69 17.54 13.24
C PHE A 250 -8.86 18.50 13.26
N VAL A 251 -9.50 18.65 14.42
CA VAL A 251 -10.55 19.65 14.61
C VAL A 251 -9.83 20.95 14.99
N TRP A 252 -9.82 21.87 14.04
CA TRP A 252 -9.38 23.25 14.26
C TRP A 252 -10.63 24.04 14.66
N ASN A 253 -10.60 24.73 15.80
CA ASN A 253 -11.67 25.65 16.14
C ASN A 253 -11.34 26.99 15.50
N ILE A 254 -12.17 27.43 14.57
CA ILE A 254 -12.12 28.79 14.04
C ILE A 254 -12.92 29.63 15.03
N SER A 255 -12.27 30.09 16.09
CA SER A 255 -12.81 31.20 16.88
C SER A 255 -12.50 32.48 16.13
N SER A 256 -13.57 33.06 15.57
CA SER A 256 -13.69 34.42 15.02
C SER A 256 -12.99 35.49 15.86
#